data_AF-A0A961RXB2-F1
#
_entry.id   AF-A0A961RXB2-F1
#
_cell.length_a   1.000
_cell.length_b   1.000
_cell.length_c   1.000
_cell.angle_alpha   90.00
_cell.angle_beta   90.00
_cell.angle_gamma   90.00
#
_symmetry.space_group_name_H-M   'P 1'
#
loop_
_entity.id
_entity.type
_entity.pdbx_description
1 polymer ?
#
loop_
_entity_poly.entity_id
_entity_poly.type
_entity_poly.pdbx_seq_one_letter_code
_entity_poly.pdbx_strand_id
1 'polypeptide(L)'
;AIVEAVNALRQRNDYVFTSGGIGPTHDDITADAIGAAFDLPVIHDPRATEILERYYAERGIEFTDARKRMTRMPQGSDLIENPVSRAPGFRIGNVHVMAGVPSIFQAMLDNVIPTLKTGQKMLSRSIDSPLPEGMIGTRLGEIAKAHPDTAIGSYPRFDGTSHSVQIVIRARSQAAIDAAASDVMSMFADLSG
;
A
#
# COMPACT_ATOMS: atom_id res chain seq x y z
N ALA A 1 10.23 -20.74 5.36
CA ALA A 1 9.75 -19.77 4.36
C ALA A 1 9.53 -18.37 4.96
N ILE A 2 8.51 -18.13 5.81
CA ILE A 2 8.21 -16.76 6.33
C ILE A 2 9.42 -16.14 7.06
N VAL A 3 10.01 -16.88 8.01
CA VAL A 3 11.17 -16.43 8.80
C VAL A 3 12.34 -16.00 7.89
N GLU A 4 12.66 -16.82 6.90
CA GLU A 4 13.74 -16.60 5.95
C GLU A 4 13.50 -15.35 5.10
N ALA A 5 12.28 -15.21 4.55
CA ALA A 5 11.90 -14.04 3.76
C ALA A 5 11.99 -12.75 4.60
N VAL A 6 11.49 -12.78 5.84
CA VAL A 6 11.52 -11.64 6.75
C VAL A 6 12.96 -11.26 7.07
N ASN A 7 13.84 -12.22 7.41
CA ASN A 7 15.25 -11.95 7.69
C ASN A 7 15.98 -11.38 6.47
N ALA A 8 15.74 -11.94 5.29
CA ALA A 8 16.35 -11.45 4.05
C ALA A 8 15.88 -10.03 3.68
N LEU A 9 14.61 -9.71 3.92
CA LEU A 9 14.01 -8.41 3.54
C LEU A 9 14.29 -7.32 4.57
N ARG A 10 14.18 -7.62 5.88
CA ARG A 10 14.31 -6.60 6.93
C ARG A 10 15.71 -6.03 7.07
N GLN A 11 16.73 -6.76 6.60
CA GLN A 11 18.12 -6.28 6.60
C GLN A 11 18.45 -5.32 5.46
N ARG A 12 17.68 -5.37 4.35
CA ARG A 12 18.00 -4.64 3.10
C ARG A 12 17.01 -3.54 2.72
N ASN A 13 15.93 -3.37 3.50
CA ASN A 13 14.90 -2.37 3.24
C ASN A 13 14.62 -1.54 4.49
N ASP A 14 14.30 -0.27 4.32
CA ASP A 14 13.90 0.61 5.42
C ASP A 14 12.55 0.23 6.02
N TYR A 15 11.66 -0.34 5.20
CA TYR A 15 10.33 -0.79 5.58
C TYR A 15 10.01 -2.14 4.94
N VAL A 16 9.44 -3.05 5.74
CA VAL A 16 8.90 -4.33 5.26
C VAL A 16 7.44 -4.39 5.69
N PHE A 17 6.55 -4.66 4.74
CA PHE A 17 5.12 -4.83 4.99
C PHE A 17 4.74 -6.27 4.68
N THR A 18 3.97 -6.88 5.57
CA THR A 18 3.33 -8.18 5.33
C THR A 18 1.87 -8.10 5.73
N SER A 19 1.02 -8.83 5.01
CA SER A 19 -0.40 -8.93 5.27
C SER A 19 -0.82 -10.38 5.42
N GLY A 20 -1.73 -10.65 6.36
CA GLY A 20 -2.29 -11.98 6.60
C GLY A 20 -1.53 -12.82 7.64
N GLY A 21 -2.15 -13.92 8.06
CA GLY A 21 -1.61 -14.86 9.03
C GLY A 21 -1.62 -14.37 10.49
N ILE A 22 -2.50 -13.42 10.83
CA ILE A 22 -2.70 -12.88 12.19
C ILE A 22 -4.13 -13.05 12.71
N GLY A 23 -4.95 -13.84 12.03
CA GLY A 23 -6.31 -14.15 12.45
C GLY A 23 -6.40 -15.19 13.58
N PRO A 24 -7.61 -15.70 13.84
CA PRO A 24 -7.88 -16.60 14.95
C PRO A 24 -7.56 -18.07 14.68
N THR A 25 -7.21 -18.45 13.44
CA THR A 25 -7.10 -19.87 13.06
C THR A 25 -5.69 -20.43 13.35
N HIS A 26 -5.51 -21.72 13.11
CA HIS A 26 -4.26 -22.44 13.44
C HIS A 26 -3.17 -22.22 12.38
N ASP A 27 -3.58 -21.93 11.15
CA ASP A 27 -2.73 -21.56 10.02
C ASP A 27 -2.29 -20.08 10.03
N ASP A 28 -2.89 -19.26 10.91
CA ASP A 28 -2.40 -17.92 11.23
C ASP A 28 -1.12 -17.96 12.08
N ILE A 29 0.02 -18.15 11.41
CA ILE A 29 1.35 -18.34 12.01
C ILE A 29 2.29 -17.13 11.87
N THR A 30 1.83 -16.00 11.31
CA THR A 30 2.70 -14.86 11.03
C THR A 30 3.28 -14.27 12.32
N ALA A 31 2.50 -14.13 13.39
CA ALA A 31 3.01 -13.63 14.68
C ALA A 31 4.17 -14.50 15.21
N ASP A 32 4.03 -15.83 15.13
CA ASP A 32 5.05 -16.81 15.53
C ASP A 32 6.30 -16.74 14.65
N ALA A 33 6.11 -16.65 13.34
CA ALA A 33 7.21 -16.53 12.40
C ALA A 33 8.00 -15.22 12.60
N ILE A 34 7.31 -14.12 12.92
CA ILE A 34 7.99 -12.85 13.20
C ILE A 34 8.73 -12.91 14.54
N GLY A 35 8.13 -13.54 15.57
CA GLY A 35 8.82 -13.77 16.85
C GLY A 35 10.12 -14.56 16.64
N ALA A 36 10.06 -15.67 15.90
CA ALA A 36 11.22 -16.46 15.54
C ALA A 36 12.26 -15.68 14.71
N ALA A 37 11.82 -14.84 13.76
CA ALA A 37 12.75 -14.04 12.95
C ALA A 37 13.50 -12.99 13.78
N PHE A 38 12.87 -12.45 14.82
CA PHE A 38 13.46 -11.44 15.70
C PHE A 38 14.12 -12.02 16.95
N ASP A 39 14.07 -13.34 17.15
CA ASP A 39 14.49 -14.03 18.38
C ASP A 39 13.80 -13.46 19.64
N LEU A 40 12.48 -13.24 19.52
CA LEU A 40 11.65 -12.66 20.58
C LEU A 40 10.51 -13.61 20.96
N PRO A 41 10.15 -13.68 22.25
CA PRO A 41 8.98 -14.43 22.67
C PRO A 41 7.70 -13.80 22.13
N VAL A 42 6.76 -14.64 21.71
CA VAL A 42 5.41 -14.21 21.32
C VAL A 42 4.50 -14.27 22.53
N ILE A 43 3.92 -13.12 22.89
CA ILE A 43 3.05 -12.95 24.04
C ILE A 43 1.65 -12.55 23.58
N HIS A 44 0.66 -12.75 24.45
CA HIS A 44 -0.60 -12.03 24.33
C HIS A 44 -0.37 -10.61 24.85
N ASP A 45 -0.36 -9.61 23.96
CA ASP A 45 -0.12 -8.23 24.36
C ASP A 45 -1.31 -7.73 25.20
N PRO A 46 -1.07 -7.18 26.41
CA PRO A 46 -2.15 -6.76 27.30
C PRO A 46 -2.98 -5.62 26.70
N ARG A 47 -2.37 -4.72 25.92
CA ARG A 47 -3.08 -3.60 25.28
C ARG A 47 -4.02 -4.11 24.18
N ALA A 48 -3.54 -5.02 23.34
CA ALA A 48 -4.37 -5.66 22.32
C ALA A 48 -5.50 -6.50 22.93
N THR A 49 -5.21 -7.17 24.05
CA THR A 49 -6.19 -7.96 24.82
C THR A 49 -7.29 -7.06 25.38
N GLU A 50 -6.95 -5.94 26.02
CA GLU A 50 -7.92 -4.98 26.53
C GLU A 50 -8.82 -4.40 25.41
N ILE A 51 -8.23 -4.05 24.26
CA ILE A 51 -8.98 -3.52 23.11
C ILE A 51 -10.04 -4.53 22.63
N LEU A 52 -9.66 -5.80 22.46
CA LEU A 52 -10.57 -6.82 21.97
C LEU A 52 -11.58 -7.24 23.03
N GLU A 53 -11.18 -7.38 24.29
CA GLU A 53 -12.07 -7.71 25.39
C GLU A 53 -13.20 -6.68 25.51
N ARG A 54 -12.86 -5.38 25.50
CA ARG A 54 -13.85 -4.29 25.50
C ARG A 54 -14.75 -4.35 24.27
N TYR A 55 -14.16 -4.51 23.07
CA TYR A 55 -14.92 -4.57 21.82
C TYR A 55 -15.96 -5.71 21.78
N TYR A 56 -15.60 -6.88 22.30
CA TYR A 56 -16.50 -8.03 22.36
C TYR A 56 -17.53 -7.91 23.47
N ALA A 57 -17.15 -7.39 24.65
CA ALA A 57 -18.07 -7.14 25.76
C ALA A 57 -19.19 -6.17 25.37
N GLU A 58 -18.87 -5.07 24.68
CA GLU A 58 -19.85 -4.10 24.15
C GLU A 58 -20.88 -4.72 23.19
N ARG A 59 -20.55 -5.86 22.58
CA ARG A 59 -21.39 -6.58 21.62
C ARG A 59 -22.10 -7.78 22.22
N GLY A 60 -21.90 -8.07 23.51
CA GLY A 60 -22.41 -9.29 24.15
C GLY A 60 -21.82 -10.57 23.54
N ILE A 61 -20.61 -10.49 22.97
CA ILE A 61 -19.92 -11.60 22.33
C ILE A 61 -18.84 -12.12 23.27
N GLU A 62 -18.71 -13.44 23.39
CA GLU A 62 -17.68 -14.08 24.21
C GLU A 62 -16.26 -13.83 23.67
N PHE A 63 -15.31 -13.49 24.51
CA PHE A 63 -13.91 -13.39 24.10
C PHE A 63 -13.19 -14.75 24.17
N THR A 64 -13.45 -15.60 23.19
CA THR A 64 -12.93 -16.97 23.10
C THR A 64 -11.41 -17.04 22.94
N ASP A 65 -10.80 -18.20 23.22
CA ASP A 65 -9.35 -18.38 23.05
C ASP A 65 -8.89 -18.21 21.60
N ALA A 66 -9.74 -18.59 20.62
CA ALA A 66 -9.48 -18.31 19.21
C ALA A 66 -9.40 -16.79 18.94
N ARG A 67 -10.25 -15.99 19.57
CA ARG A 67 -10.20 -14.51 19.46
C ARG A 67 -8.98 -13.94 20.19
N LYS A 68 -8.61 -14.49 21.36
CA LYS A 68 -7.39 -14.11 22.09
C LYS A 68 -6.12 -14.38 21.26
N ARG A 69 -6.10 -15.35 20.35
CA ARG A 69 -4.95 -15.56 19.44
C ARG A 69 -4.62 -14.32 18.62
N MET A 70 -5.60 -13.49 18.28
CA MET A 70 -5.39 -12.24 17.53
C MET A 70 -4.70 -11.13 18.36
N THR A 71 -4.44 -11.37 19.65
CA THR A 71 -3.66 -10.45 20.51
C THR A 71 -2.18 -10.84 20.59
N ARG A 72 -1.79 -11.93 19.89
CA ARG A 72 -0.43 -12.45 19.91
C ARG A 72 0.49 -11.63 19.03
N MET A 73 1.64 -11.26 19.57
CA MET A 73 2.72 -10.58 18.84
C MET A 73 4.06 -10.74 19.57
N PRO A 74 5.19 -10.51 18.89
CA PRO A 74 6.51 -10.47 19.54
C PRO A 74 6.55 -9.41 20.64
N GLN A 75 7.16 -9.74 21.78
CA GLN A 75 7.34 -8.80 22.88
C GLN A 75 8.07 -7.52 22.42
N GLY A 76 7.56 -6.36 22.82
CA GLY A 76 8.14 -5.06 22.45
C GLY A 76 7.64 -4.52 21.10
N SER A 77 6.64 -5.15 20.50
CA SER A 77 5.99 -4.61 19.29
C SER A 77 5.12 -3.38 19.61
N ASP A 78 4.99 -2.48 18.65
CA ASP A 78 4.00 -1.41 18.67
C ASP A 78 2.71 -1.87 18.00
N LEU A 79 1.56 -1.40 18.49
CA LEU A 79 0.26 -1.73 17.88
C LEU A 79 0.05 -0.94 16.59
N ILE A 80 -0.46 -1.63 15.57
CA ILE A 80 -1.03 -0.98 14.39
C ILE A 80 -2.55 -1.03 14.56
N GLU A 81 -3.16 0.15 14.71
CA GLU A 81 -4.60 0.25 14.90
C GLU A 81 -5.38 -0.28 13.71
N ASN A 82 -6.41 -1.06 14.02
CA ASN A 82 -7.35 -1.59 13.06
C ASN A 82 -8.75 -1.02 13.38
N PRO A 83 -9.22 -0.01 12.64
CA PRO A 83 -10.51 0.62 12.92
C PRO A 83 -11.70 -0.26 12.52
N VAL A 84 -11.49 -1.31 11.71
CA VAL A 84 -12.57 -2.15 11.15
C VAL A 84 -12.94 -3.29 12.09
N SER A 85 -11.99 -4.15 12.45
CA SER A 85 -12.25 -5.32 13.29
C SER A 85 -11.72 -5.20 14.72
N ARG A 86 -11.08 -4.07 15.07
CA ARG A 86 -10.41 -3.77 16.35
C ARG A 86 -9.23 -4.68 16.72
N ALA A 87 -9.10 -5.85 16.12
CA ALA A 87 -7.93 -6.71 16.26
C ALA A 87 -6.70 -6.01 15.66
N PRO A 88 -5.74 -5.54 16.48
CA PRO A 88 -4.64 -4.75 15.99
C PRO A 88 -3.65 -5.61 15.20
N GLY A 89 -2.95 -4.99 14.26
CA GLY A 89 -1.69 -5.51 13.76
C GLY A 89 -0.55 -5.09 14.66
N PHE A 90 0.68 -5.27 14.21
CA PHE A 90 1.84 -4.86 15.00
C PHE A 90 3.03 -4.49 14.13
N ARG A 91 3.92 -3.67 14.70
CA ARG A 91 5.20 -3.27 14.13
C ARG A 91 6.32 -3.66 15.07
N ILE A 92 7.37 -4.30 14.54
CA ILE A 92 8.60 -4.58 15.27
C ILE A 92 9.80 -4.22 14.39
N GLY A 93 10.66 -3.32 14.89
CA GLY A 93 11.69 -2.69 14.05
C GLY A 93 11.08 -2.00 12.82
N ASN A 94 11.50 -2.44 11.63
CA ASN A 94 11.01 -1.98 10.32
C ASN A 94 9.91 -2.88 9.72
N VAL A 95 9.47 -3.94 10.40
CA VAL A 95 8.49 -4.89 9.88
C VAL A 95 7.09 -4.54 10.40
N HIS A 96 6.15 -4.33 9.48
CA HIS A 96 4.75 -4.01 9.73
C HIS A 96 3.88 -5.20 9.33
N VAL A 97 3.12 -5.73 10.28
CA VAL A 97 2.26 -6.90 10.10
C VAL A 97 0.82 -6.47 10.23
N MET A 98 0.04 -6.66 9.16
CA MET A 98 -1.35 -6.22 9.05
C MET A 98 -2.28 -7.37 8.66
N ALA A 99 -3.59 -7.15 8.76
CA ALA A 99 -4.58 -8.16 8.37
C ALA A 99 -4.51 -8.47 6.86
N GLY A 100 -4.91 -9.68 6.48
CA GLY A 100 -4.92 -10.12 5.07
C GLY A 100 -6.17 -9.71 4.29
N VAL A 101 -7.26 -9.38 4.99
CA VAL A 101 -8.51 -8.94 4.34
C VAL A 101 -8.28 -7.55 3.72
N PRO A 102 -8.49 -7.37 2.40
CA PRO A 102 -8.09 -6.14 1.70
C PRO A 102 -8.63 -4.83 2.31
N SER A 103 -9.89 -4.81 2.72
CA SER A 103 -10.51 -3.63 3.35
C SER A 103 -9.91 -3.30 4.71
N ILE A 104 -9.55 -4.32 5.50
CA ILE A 104 -8.91 -4.14 6.80
C ILE A 104 -7.46 -3.69 6.62
N PHE A 105 -6.74 -4.34 5.70
CA PHE A 105 -5.37 -3.96 5.33
C PHE A 105 -5.29 -2.49 4.93
N GLN A 106 -6.18 -2.03 4.03
CA GLN A 106 -6.22 -0.64 3.59
C GLN A 106 -6.40 0.32 4.78
N ALA A 107 -7.37 0.03 5.65
CA ALA A 107 -7.64 0.89 6.81
C ALA A 107 -6.47 0.93 7.82
N MET A 108 -5.75 -0.18 7.98
CA MET A 108 -4.53 -0.20 8.80
C MET A 108 -3.39 0.56 8.12
N LEU A 109 -3.23 0.39 6.81
CA LEU A 109 -2.19 1.05 6.03
C LEU A 109 -2.38 2.58 6.03
N ASP A 110 -3.61 3.06 5.99
CA ASP A 110 -3.94 4.50 6.09
C ASP A 110 -3.46 5.11 7.42
N ASN A 111 -3.42 4.33 8.50
CA ASN A 111 -2.85 4.75 9.79
C ASN A 111 -1.32 4.68 9.81
N VAL A 112 -0.71 3.77 9.04
CA VAL A 112 0.74 3.57 9.00
C VAL A 112 1.43 4.58 8.08
N ILE A 113 0.88 4.85 6.88
CA ILE A 113 1.50 5.73 5.87
C ILE A 113 1.95 7.08 6.44
N PRO A 114 1.15 7.80 7.27
CA PRO A 114 1.55 9.09 7.84
C PRO A 114 2.76 9.02 8.77
N THR A 115 3.07 7.84 9.32
CA THR A 115 4.20 7.61 10.23
C THR A 115 5.51 7.35 9.49
N LEU A 116 5.45 7.06 8.19
CA LEU A 116 6.61 6.69 7.39
C LEU A 116 7.42 7.93 6.99
N LYS A 117 8.74 7.82 7.08
CA LYS A 117 9.65 8.79 6.47
C LYS A 117 9.65 8.54 4.98
N THR A 118 9.08 9.47 4.23
CA THR A 118 9.00 9.39 2.77
C THR A 118 9.99 10.36 2.12
N GLY A 119 10.41 10.03 0.89
CA GLY A 119 11.24 10.91 0.08
C GLY A 119 10.42 11.98 -0.66
N GLN A 120 11.01 12.55 -1.70
CA GLN A 120 10.32 13.51 -2.57
C GLN A 120 9.07 12.88 -3.20
N LYS A 121 7.92 13.53 -3.03
CA LYS A 121 6.64 13.06 -3.58
C LYS A 121 6.72 13.00 -5.11
N MET A 122 6.24 11.89 -5.67
CA MET A 122 5.97 11.80 -7.10
C MET A 122 4.65 12.53 -7.38
N LEU A 123 4.71 13.59 -8.16
CA LEU A 123 3.54 14.31 -8.64
C LEU A 123 2.98 13.57 -9.87
N SER A 124 1.68 13.71 -10.12
CA SER A 124 1.01 13.08 -11.26
C SER A 124 0.00 14.05 -11.85
N ARG A 125 -0.01 14.16 -13.18
CA ARG A 125 -1.03 14.89 -13.93
C ARG A 125 -1.61 13.97 -15.00
N SER A 126 -2.93 13.91 -15.04
CA SER A 126 -3.68 13.17 -16.06
C SER A 126 -4.27 14.14 -17.07
N ILE A 127 -4.15 13.81 -18.36
CA ILE A 127 -4.70 14.57 -19.48
C ILE A 127 -5.51 13.60 -20.32
N ASP A 128 -6.81 13.87 -20.49
CA ASP A 128 -7.65 13.06 -21.38
C ASP A 128 -7.31 13.39 -22.84
N SER A 129 -7.02 12.36 -23.63
CA SER A 129 -6.71 12.48 -25.05
C SER A 129 -8.00 12.52 -25.86
N PRO A 130 -8.17 13.53 -26.75
CA PRO A 130 -9.27 13.54 -27.71
C PRO A 130 -9.06 12.56 -28.87
N LEU A 131 -7.86 11.97 -28.99
CA LEU A 131 -7.46 11.11 -30.09
C LEU A 131 -7.28 9.64 -29.65
N PRO A 132 -7.52 8.66 -30.54
CA PRO A 132 -7.18 7.26 -30.30
C PRO A 132 -5.68 7.05 -30.05
N GLU A 133 -5.34 6.04 -29.24
CA GLU A 133 -3.96 5.74 -28.85
C GLU A 133 -3.03 5.53 -30.06
N GLY A 134 -3.52 4.85 -31.08
CA GLY A 134 -2.76 4.59 -32.31
C GLY A 134 -2.34 5.86 -33.07
N MET A 135 -3.04 6.98 -32.89
CA MET A 135 -2.69 8.24 -33.54
C MET A 135 -1.58 9.01 -32.80
N ILE A 136 -1.49 8.82 -31.47
CA ILE A 136 -0.58 9.60 -30.63
C ILE A 136 0.68 8.83 -30.25
N GLY A 137 0.69 7.50 -30.34
CA GLY A 137 1.76 6.66 -29.80
C GLY A 137 3.19 7.06 -30.20
N THR A 138 3.42 7.34 -31.48
CA THR A 138 4.76 7.74 -31.98
C THR A 138 5.20 9.09 -31.39
N ARG A 139 4.35 10.12 -31.51
CA ARG A 139 4.65 11.48 -31.01
C ARG A 139 4.74 11.51 -29.49
N LEU A 140 3.91 10.75 -28.79
CA LEU A 140 3.97 10.59 -27.34
C LEU A 140 5.31 9.96 -26.90
N GLY A 141 5.81 8.99 -27.67
CA GLY A 141 7.13 8.40 -27.44
C GLY A 141 8.28 9.38 -27.64
N GLU A 142 8.16 10.33 -28.57
CA GLU A 142 9.14 11.40 -28.77
C GLU A 142 9.11 12.40 -27.60
N ILE A 143 7.92 12.78 -27.14
CA ILE A 143 7.76 13.65 -25.96
C ILE A 143 8.36 12.97 -24.73
N ALA A 144 8.09 11.68 -24.50
CA ALA A 144 8.67 10.93 -23.38
C ALA A 144 10.22 10.94 -23.42
N LYS A 145 10.82 10.88 -24.61
CA LYS A 145 12.29 10.99 -24.77
C LYS A 145 12.80 12.41 -24.53
N ALA A 146 12.04 13.44 -24.90
CA ALA A 146 12.39 14.85 -24.70
C ALA A 146 12.28 15.28 -23.23
N HIS A 147 11.51 14.57 -22.41
CA HIS A 147 11.28 14.85 -20.99
C HIS A 147 11.80 13.72 -20.08
N PRO A 148 13.13 13.48 -19.99
CA PRO A 148 13.71 12.33 -19.29
C PRO A 148 13.47 12.32 -17.78
N ASP A 149 13.15 13.49 -17.19
CA ASP A 149 12.78 13.61 -15.77
C ASP A 149 11.32 13.25 -15.48
N THR A 150 10.58 12.81 -16.50
CA THR A 150 9.17 12.42 -16.41
C THR A 150 8.96 10.96 -16.81
N ALA A 151 7.96 10.33 -16.22
CA ALA A 151 7.40 9.06 -16.69
C ALA A 151 6.05 9.36 -17.33
N ILE A 152 5.96 9.19 -18.65
CA ILE A 152 4.75 9.43 -19.45
C ILE A 152 4.20 8.10 -19.93
N GLY A 153 2.91 7.87 -19.75
CA GLY A 153 2.23 6.67 -20.24
C GLY A 153 0.82 6.96 -20.76
N SER A 154 0.38 6.17 -21.74
CA SER A 154 -1.00 6.14 -22.22
C SER A 154 -1.78 5.02 -21.56
N TYR A 155 -3.02 5.31 -21.17
CA TYR A 155 -3.93 4.39 -20.51
C TYR A 155 -5.28 4.41 -21.22
N PRO A 156 -5.51 3.50 -22.18
CA PRO A 156 -6.82 3.29 -22.77
C PRO A 156 -7.83 2.85 -21.71
N ARG A 157 -9.03 3.41 -21.77
CA ARG A 157 -10.17 3.04 -20.94
C ARG A 157 -11.34 2.69 -21.84
N PHE A 158 -12.09 1.67 -21.43
CA PHE A 158 -13.36 1.32 -22.02
C PHE A 158 -14.41 1.30 -20.91
N ASP A 159 -15.42 2.15 -21.02
CA ASP A 159 -16.50 2.27 -20.03
C ASP A 159 -17.75 1.46 -20.41
N GLY A 160 -17.66 0.61 -21.44
CA GLY A 160 -18.77 -0.17 -21.97
C GLY A 160 -19.44 0.44 -23.20
N THR A 161 -19.30 1.75 -23.42
CA THR A 161 -19.94 2.47 -24.53
C THR A 161 -18.93 3.25 -25.38
N SER A 162 -17.82 3.69 -24.81
CA SER A 162 -16.82 4.50 -25.49
C SER A 162 -15.38 4.08 -25.14
N HIS A 163 -14.48 4.25 -26.10
CA HIS A 163 -13.05 4.15 -25.87
C HIS A 163 -12.50 5.57 -25.63
N SER A 164 -11.80 5.75 -24.51
CA SER A 164 -11.04 6.97 -24.22
C SER A 164 -9.59 6.62 -23.92
N VAL A 165 -8.69 7.58 -24.09
CA VAL A 165 -7.28 7.40 -23.73
C VAL A 165 -6.90 8.50 -22.75
N GLN A 166 -6.25 8.13 -21.65
CA GLN A 166 -5.72 9.10 -20.70
C GLN A 166 -4.19 9.05 -20.71
N ILE A 167 -3.55 10.20 -20.87
CA ILE A 167 -2.10 10.35 -20.71
C ILE A 167 -1.80 10.71 -19.27
N VAL A 168 -0.94 9.94 -18.62
CA VAL A 168 -0.49 10.20 -17.25
C VAL A 168 0.99 10.55 -17.26
N ILE A 169 1.29 11.74 -16.75
CA ILE A 169 2.65 12.27 -16.61
C ILE A 169 2.99 12.27 -15.13
N ARG A 170 4.09 11.63 -14.75
CA ARG A 170 4.61 11.61 -13.39
C ARG A 170 6.00 12.22 -13.34
N ALA A 171 6.26 13.09 -12.37
CA ALA A 171 7.59 13.65 -12.15
C ALA A 171 7.77 14.09 -10.69
N ARG A 172 9.00 14.40 -10.31
CA ARG A 172 9.33 14.96 -8.99
C ARG A 172 9.26 16.49 -8.93
N SER A 173 9.05 17.14 -10.08
CA SER A 173 9.00 18.60 -10.23
C SER A 173 7.73 19.01 -10.96
N GLN A 174 7.03 20.03 -10.44
CA GLN A 174 5.86 20.61 -11.09
C GLN A 174 6.24 21.21 -12.46
N ALA A 175 7.41 21.86 -12.55
CA ALA A 175 7.89 22.43 -13.81
C ALA A 175 8.11 21.37 -14.90
N ALA A 176 8.59 20.17 -14.53
CA ALA A 176 8.76 19.06 -15.48
C ALA A 176 7.40 18.52 -15.94
N ILE A 177 6.42 18.42 -15.04
CA ILE A 177 5.05 18.06 -15.40
C ILE A 177 4.46 19.08 -16.36
N ASP A 178 4.60 20.38 -16.07
CA ASP A 178 3.96 21.43 -16.87
C ASP A 178 4.58 21.54 -18.26
N ALA A 179 5.90 21.38 -18.39
CA ALA A 179 6.58 21.34 -19.67
C ALA A 179 6.13 20.14 -20.52
N ALA A 180 6.14 18.92 -19.97
CA ALA A 180 5.68 17.74 -20.69
C ALA A 180 4.18 17.81 -21.03
N ALA A 181 3.35 18.34 -20.12
CA ALA A 181 1.92 18.52 -20.36
C ALA A 181 1.65 19.53 -21.49
N SER A 182 2.43 20.60 -21.57
CA SER A 182 2.33 21.58 -22.66
C SER A 182 2.58 20.90 -24.01
N ASP A 183 3.65 20.10 -24.13
CA ASP A 183 3.99 19.41 -25.37
C ASP A 183 2.95 18.36 -25.77
N VAL A 184 2.37 17.65 -24.79
CA VAL A 184 1.25 16.73 -25.03
C VAL A 184 0.02 17.48 -25.55
N MET A 185 -0.32 18.63 -24.96
CA MET A 185 -1.45 19.44 -25.42
C MET A 185 -1.20 20.02 -26.82
N SER A 186 0.01 20.47 -27.12
CA SER A 186 0.41 20.92 -28.46
C SER A 186 0.33 19.78 -29.49
N MET A 187 0.79 18.58 -29.15
CA MET A 187 0.65 17.40 -30.01
C MET A 187 -0.82 17.11 -30.35
N PHE A 188 -1.75 17.25 -29.39
CA PHE A 188 -3.17 17.07 -29.69
C PHE A 188 -3.68 18.12 -30.66
N ALA A 189 -3.27 19.38 -30.50
CA ALA A 189 -3.67 20.46 -31.42
C ALA A 189 -3.13 20.20 -32.84
N ASP A 190 -1.87 19.78 -32.96
CA ASP A 190 -1.22 19.47 -34.25
C ASP A 190 -1.89 18.30 -34.99
N LEU A 191 -2.31 17.26 -34.26
CA LEU A 191 -2.90 16.05 -34.85
C LEU A 191 -4.42 16.16 -35.08
N SER A 192 -5.07 17.18 -34.53
CA SER A 192 -6.51 17.43 -34.69
C SER A 192 -6.83 18.48 -35.76
N GLY A 193 -5.82 19.21 -36.25
CA GLY A 193 -5.92 20.15 -37.37
C GLY A 193 -5.63 19.47 -38.71
#